data_AF-A0A534XFQ4-F1
#
_entry.id   AF-A0A534XFQ4-F1
#
_cell.length_a   1.000
_cell.length_b   1.000
_cell.length_c   1.000
_cell.angle_alpha   90.00
_cell.angle_beta   90.00
_cell.angle_gamma   90.00
#
_symmetry.space_group_name_H-M   'P 1'
#
loop_
_entity.id
_entity.type
_entity.pdbx_description
1 polymer ?
#
loop_
_entity_poly.entity_id
_entity_poly.type
_entity_poly.pdbx_seq_one_letter_code
_entity_poly.pdbx_strand_id
1 'polypeptide(L)'
;MPGEISHLVLGSGLPAQRASTEDFDLPFRLARQRALASFERLYLFSQLRRYKGRIILVAQHAGVTSKHVREIMKRHGISRRDFRPSLRPAMRAAAKPWGPPLDLPPPSRIEVPPAKPAPRL
;
A
#
# COMPACT_ATOMS: atom_id res chain seq x y z
N MET A 1 -20.19 -46.18 -21.69
CA MET A 1 -20.51 -45.27 -20.57
C MET A 1 -19.58 -44.08 -20.65
N PRO A 2 -19.99 -42.97 -21.30
CA PRO A 2 -19.13 -41.80 -21.43
C PRO A 2 -19.23 -40.96 -20.17
N GLY A 3 -18.11 -40.80 -19.48
CA GLY A 3 -17.94 -39.84 -18.38
C GLY A 3 -16.65 -39.07 -18.64
N GLU A 4 -16.57 -38.45 -19.82
CA GLU A 4 -15.45 -37.59 -20.19
C GLU A 4 -15.53 -36.34 -19.31
N ILE A 5 -14.70 -36.30 -18.27
CA ILE A 5 -14.57 -35.13 -17.40
C ILE A 5 -13.86 -34.08 -18.23
N SER A 6 -14.64 -33.18 -18.83
CA SER A 6 -14.15 -32.00 -19.52
C SER A 6 -13.29 -31.19 -18.56
N HIS A 7 -11.97 -31.32 -18.71
CA HIS A 7 -10.97 -30.48 -18.06
C HIS A 7 -11.13 -29.05 -18.60
N LEU A 8 -12.00 -28.27 -17.96
CA LEU A 8 -12.14 -26.85 -18.28
C LEU A 8 -10.83 -26.15 -17.89
N VAL A 9 -10.02 -25.87 -18.91
CA VAL A 9 -8.77 -25.12 -18.80
C VAL A 9 -9.10 -23.68 -18.40
N LEU A 10 -9.03 -23.41 -17.09
CA LEU A 10 -9.21 -22.07 -16.53
C LEU A 10 -7.89 -21.31 -16.59
N GLY A 11 -7.79 -20.43 -17.60
CA GLY A 11 -7.04 -19.16 -17.61
C GLY A 11 -5.66 -19.15 -16.97
N SER A 12 -4.63 -19.16 -17.81
CA SER A 12 -3.24 -18.86 -17.46
C SER A 12 -3.10 -17.42 -16.91
N GLY A 13 -3.03 -17.29 -15.59
CA GLY A 13 -2.76 -16.03 -14.91
C GLY A 13 -2.26 -16.26 -13.49
N LEU A 14 -0.93 -16.41 -13.35
CA LEU A 14 -0.16 -16.67 -12.12
C LEU A 14 -0.39 -18.05 -11.48
N PRO A 15 0.66 -18.73 -11.00
CA PRO A 15 0.49 -19.92 -10.17
C PRO A 15 -0.11 -19.48 -8.83
N ALA A 16 -1.43 -19.33 -8.77
CA ALA A 16 -2.14 -19.43 -7.51
C ALA A 16 -1.77 -20.81 -6.96
N GLN A 17 -1.09 -20.88 -5.80
CA GLN A 17 -0.90 -22.15 -5.09
C GLN A 17 -2.29 -22.77 -4.91
N ARG A 18 -2.64 -23.70 -5.80
CA ARG A 18 -3.84 -24.52 -5.74
C ARG A 18 -3.56 -25.62 -4.73
N ALA A 19 -4.61 -26.07 -4.04
CA ALA A 19 -4.51 -27.28 -3.22
C ALA A 19 -3.87 -28.38 -4.06
N SER A 20 -2.78 -28.94 -3.54
CA SER A 20 -2.02 -30.00 -4.18
C SER A 20 -2.68 -31.34 -3.87
N THR A 21 -2.47 -32.36 -4.71
CA THR A 21 -2.99 -33.71 -4.42
C THR A 21 -2.42 -34.23 -3.09
N GLU A 22 -1.21 -33.80 -2.73
CA GLU A 22 -0.52 -34.08 -1.47
C GLU A 22 -1.27 -33.54 -0.23
N ASP A 23 -2.10 -32.52 -0.38
CA ASP A 23 -2.91 -32.00 0.72
C ASP A 23 -4.04 -32.97 1.11
N PHE A 24 -4.46 -33.87 0.22
CA PHE A 24 -5.47 -34.89 0.52
C PHE A 24 -4.91 -36.05 1.36
N ASP A 25 -3.58 -36.20 1.39
CA ASP A 25 -2.90 -37.19 2.24
C ASP A 25 -2.72 -36.69 3.68
N LEU A 26 -3.03 -35.41 3.95
CA LEU A 26 -2.95 -34.83 5.28
C LEU A 26 -4.26 -35.02 6.04
N PRO A 27 -4.19 -35.10 7.39
CA PRO A 27 -5.35 -34.91 8.23
C PRO A 27 -6.10 -33.62 7.87
N PHE A 28 -7.43 -33.69 7.76
CA PHE A 28 -8.29 -32.59 7.31
C PHE A 28 -7.98 -31.24 7.99
N ARG A 29 -7.66 -31.25 9.28
CA ARG A 29 -7.29 -30.04 10.04
C ARG A 29 -6.05 -29.35 9.45
N LEU A 30 -5.02 -30.13 9.11
CA LEU A 30 -3.78 -29.61 8.53
C LEU A 30 -3.99 -29.16 7.08
N ALA A 31 -4.70 -29.96 6.28
CA ALA A 31 -5.06 -29.60 4.92
C ALA A 31 -5.83 -28.26 4.87
N ARG A 32 -6.83 -28.10 5.73
CA ARG A 32 -7.61 -26.86 5.86
C ARG A 32 -6.73 -25.68 6.27
N GLN A 33 -5.81 -25.86 7.22
CA GLN A 33 -4.90 -24.80 7.63
C GLN A 33 -3.99 -24.33 6.50
N ARG A 34 -3.43 -25.27 5.71
CA ARG A 34 -2.61 -24.94 4.54
C ARG A 34 -3.42 -24.22 3.45
N ALA A 35 -4.63 -24.68 3.19
CA ALA A 35 -5.53 -24.05 2.23
C ALA A 35 -5.88 -22.61 2.65
N LEU A 36 -6.23 -22.41 3.92
CA LEU A 36 -6.52 -21.08 4.47
C LEU A 36 -5.30 -20.15 4.43
N ALA A 37 -4.12 -20.64 4.80
CA ALA A 37 -2.88 -19.86 4.75
C ALA A 37 -2.57 -19.38 3.32
N SER A 38 -2.74 -20.27 2.33
CA SER A 38 -2.52 -19.94 0.91
C SER A 38 -3.54 -18.91 0.41
N PHE A 39 -4.81 -19.10 0.77
CA PHE A 39 -5.87 -18.14 0.47
C PHE A 39 -5.60 -16.77 1.10
N GLU A 40 -5.28 -16.71 2.39
CA GLU A 40 -4.97 -15.46 3.11
C GLU A 40 -3.87 -14.67 2.40
N ARG A 41 -2.78 -15.35 2.02
CA ARG A 41 -1.65 -14.74 1.32
C ARG A 41 -2.07 -14.12 -0.01
N LEU A 42 -2.79 -14.87 -0.83
CA LEU A 42 -3.25 -14.43 -2.15
C LEU A 42 -4.26 -13.28 -2.06
N TYR A 43 -5.22 -13.39 -1.14
CA TYR A 43 -6.20 -12.34 -0.88
C TYR A 43 -5.50 -11.05 -0.48
N LEU A 44 -4.59 -11.13 0.49
CA LEU A 44 -3.90 -9.96 1.01
C LEU A 44 -3.02 -9.28 -0.04
N PHE A 45 -2.31 -10.07 -0.85
CA PHE A 45 -1.49 -9.55 -1.96
C PHE A 45 -2.35 -8.76 -2.95
N SER A 46 -3.52 -9.31 -3.31
CA SER A 46 -4.47 -8.69 -4.23
C SER A 46 -5.03 -7.38 -3.67
N GLN A 47 -5.46 -7.37 -2.40
CA GLN A 47 -6.00 -6.17 -1.77
C GLN A 47 -4.93 -5.10 -1.54
N LEU A 48 -3.71 -5.49 -1.13
CA LEU A 48 -2.62 -4.54 -0.94
C LEU A 48 -2.21 -3.87 -2.26
N ARG A 49 -2.22 -4.60 -3.39
CA ARG A 49 -2.04 -4.01 -4.73
C ARG A 49 -3.16 -3.03 -5.07
N ARG A 50 -4.42 -3.46 -4.90
CA ARG A 50 -5.61 -2.62 -5.21
C ARG A 50 -5.60 -1.31 -4.44
N TYR A 51 -5.27 -1.37 -3.14
CA TYR A 51 -5.28 -0.22 -2.25
C TYR A 51 -3.90 0.42 -2.03
N LYS A 52 -2.90 0.09 -2.86
CA LYS A 52 -1.57 0.72 -2.85
C LYS A 52 -0.89 0.70 -1.47
N GLY A 53 -1.02 -0.43 -0.75
CA GLY A 53 -0.46 -0.62 0.59
C GLY A 53 -1.16 0.17 1.72
N ARG A 54 -2.36 0.72 1.48
CA ARG A 54 -3.17 1.43 2.49
C ARG A 54 -3.95 0.43 3.36
N ILE A 55 -3.36 0.03 4.49
CA ILE A 55 -3.90 -0.97 5.42
C ILE A 55 -5.34 -0.66 5.86
N ILE A 56 -5.66 0.60 6.16
CA ILE A 56 -7.00 0.99 6.64
C ILE A 56 -8.07 0.67 5.59
N LEU A 57 -7.81 0.96 4.32
CA LEU A 57 -8.75 0.67 3.23
C LEU A 57 -8.88 -0.84 2.99
N VAL A 58 -7.77 -1.58 3.09
CA VAL A 58 -7.79 -3.05 3.03
C VAL A 58 -8.66 -3.63 4.14
N ALA A 59 -8.49 -3.14 5.36
CA ALA A 59 -9.24 -3.59 6.53
C ALA A 59 -10.74 -3.31 6.38
N GLN A 60 -11.10 -2.08 5.96
CA GLN A 60 -12.48 -1.70 5.68
C GLN A 60 -13.12 -2.58 4.60
N HIS A 61 -12.43 -2.78 3.47
CA HIS A 61 -12.94 -3.64 2.39
C HIS A 61 -13.10 -5.10 2.82
N ALA A 62 -12.17 -5.61 3.62
CA ALA A 62 -12.20 -6.99 4.10
C ALA A 62 -13.15 -7.20 5.29
N GLY A 63 -13.74 -6.14 5.86
CA GLY A 63 -14.59 -6.24 7.03
C GLY A 63 -13.86 -6.68 8.31
N VAL A 64 -12.55 -6.41 8.39
CA VAL A 64 -11.69 -6.82 9.52
C VAL A 64 -10.97 -5.61 10.12
N THR A 65 -10.32 -5.82 11.26
CA THR A 65 -9.52 -4.75 11.88
C THR A 65 -8.18 -4.57 11.17
N SER A 66 -7.62 -3.36 11.20
CA SER A 66 -6.26 -3.11 10.72
C SER A 66 -5.18 -3.91 11.50
N LYS A 67 -5.47 -4.30 12.75
CA LYS A 67 -4.60 -5.19 13.54
C LYS A 67 -4.56 -6.58 12.91
N HIS A 68 -5.71 -7.15 12.56
CA HIS A 68 -5.81 -8.45 11.91
C HIS A 68 -5.06 -8.48 10.57
N VAL A 69 -5.21 -7.44 9.73
CA VAL A 69 -4.45 -7.29 8.48
C VAL A 69 -2.93 -7.35 8.75
N ARG A 70 -2.44 -6.59 9.73
CA ARG A 70 -1.01 -6.58 10.10
C ARG A 70 -0.51 -7.92 10.64
N GLU A 71 -1.36 -8.65 11.35
CA GLU A 71 -1.03 -9.98 11.86
C GLU A 71 -0.88 -10.98 10.70
N ILE A 72 -1.83 -11.02 9.76
CA ILE A 72 -1.71 -11.83 8.54
C ILE A 72 -0.43 -11.45 7.78
N MET A 73 -0.17 -10.14 7.61
CA MET A 73 1.08 -9.69 6.97
C MET A 73 2.33 -10.24 7.67
N LYS A 74 2.37 -10.19 9.01
CA LYS A 74 3.49 -10.70 9.81
C LYS A 74 3.66 -12.21 9.64
N ARG A 75 2.56 -12.98 9.70
CA ARG A 75 2.57 -14.44 9.53
C ARG A 75 3.13 -14.85 8.17
N HIS A 76 2.81 -14.08 7.12
CA HIS A 76 3.21 -14.39 5.74
C HIS A 76 4.43 -13.61 5.24
N GLY A 77 5.09 -12.82 6.09
CA GLY A 77 6.27 -12.03 5.71
C GLY A 77 6.02 -10.91 4.69
N ILE A 78 4.80 -10.38 4.62
CA ILE A 78 4.39 -9.40 3.61
C ILE A 78 4.65 -7.96 4.10
N SER A 79 5.38 -7.17 3.33
CA SER A 79 5.62 -5.76 3.61
C SER A 79 4.67 -4.87 2.80
N ARG A 80 3.92 -3.97 3.47
CA ARG A 80 3.05 -3.00 2.76
C ARG A 80 3.83 -2.03 1.87
N ARG A 81 5.14 -1.84 2.15
CA ARG A 81 5.97 -0.86 1.43
C ARG A 81 6.13 -1.26 -0.03
N ASP A 82 6.14 -2.55 -0.29
CA ASP A 82 6.29 -3.16 -1.62
C ASP A 82 5.11 -2.82 -2.54
N PHE A 83 3.97 -2.43 -1.95
CA PHE A 83 2.74 -2.06 -2.66
C PHE A 83 2.48 -0.55 -2.68
N ARG A 84 3.28 0.25 -1.95
CA ARG A 84 3.16 1.71 -2.03
C ARG A 84 3.81 2.14 -3.35
N PRO A 85 3.16 2.99 -4.16
CA PRO A 85 3.83 3.60 -5.29
C PRO A 85 5.03 4.36 -4.75
N SER A 86 6.24 3.91 -5.11
CA SER A 86 7.45 4.67 -4.87
C SER A 86 7.29 5.99 -5.64
N LEU A 87 7.14 7.09 -4.92
CA LEU A 87 7.31 8.42 -5.51
C LEU A 87 8.70 8.39 -6.16
N ARG A 88 8.73 8.46 -7.49
CA ARG A 88 9.90 8.09 -8.30
C ARG A 88 11.17 8.85 -7.87
N PRO A 89 12.37 8.28 -8.12
CA PRO A 89 13.66 8.94 -7.95
C PRO A 89 13.75 10.35 -8.55
N ALA A 90 12.98 10.64 -9.60
CA ALA A 90 12.89 11.95 -10.25
C ALA A 90 12.49 13.09 -9.30
N MET A 91 11.64 12.83 -8.29
CA MET A 91 11.26 13.86 -7.31
C MET A 91 12.35 14.09 -6.26
N ARG A 92 13.20 13.08 -5.97
CA ARG A 92 14.40 13.24 -5.13
C ARG A 92 15.50 14.01 -5.86
N ALA A 93 15.59 13.89 -7.19
CA ALA A 93 16.51 14.67 -8.02
C ALA A 93 16.01 16.12 -8.25
N ALA A 94 14.69 16.34 -8.30
CA ALA A 94 14.08 17.66 -8.46
C ALA A 94 14.03 18.50 -7.17
N ALA A 95 14.25 17.88 -6.01
CA ALA A 95 14.50 18.59 -4.76
C ALA A 95 15.92 19.19 -4.77
N LYS A 96 16.18 20.15 -5.67
CA LYS A 96 17.28 21.11 -5.48
C LYS A 96 17.07 21.80 -4.13
N PRO A 97 18.13 22.08 -3.36
CA PRO A 97 17.98 22.86 -2.14
C PRO A 97 17.54 24.26 -2.60
N TRP A 98 16.37 24.67 -2.14
CA TRP A 98 16.02 26.08 -2.19
C TRP A 98 17.14 26.85 -1.46
N GLY A 99 17.97 27.55 -2.23
CA GLY A 99 18.82 28.62 -1.77
C GLY A 99 18.32 29.90 -2.43
N PRO A 100 18.09 31.00 -1.70
CA PRO A 100 17.77 32.26 -2.33
C PRO A 100 18.92 32.67 -3.27
N PRO A 101 18.63 33.27 -4.44
CA PRO A 101 19.69 33.84 -5.28
C PRO A 101 20.52 34.83 -4.45
N LEU A 102 21.84 34.62 -4.39
CA LEU A 102 22.80 35.44 -3.63
C LEU A 102 22.93 36.89 -4.11
N ASP A 103 22.09 37.32 -5.07
CA ASP A 103 22.13 38.66 -5.68
C ASP A 103 20.83 39.45 -5.51
N LEU A 104 19.87 38.97 -4.70
CA LEU A 104 18.70 39.80 -4.40
C LEU A 104 19.11 40.90 -3.40
N PRO A 105 19.03 42.19 -3.76
CA PRO A 105 19.27 43.26 -2.79
C PRO A 105 18.27 43.11 -1.63
N PRO A 106 18.69 43.38 -0.38
CA PRO A 106 17.78 43.32 0.76
C PRO A 106 16.58 44.25 0.50
N PRO A 107 15.35 43.85 0.91
CA PRO A 107 14.19 44.68 0.68
C PRO A 107 14.43 46.05 1.32
N SER A 108 14.42 47.09 0.49
CA SER A 108 14.55 48.47 0.93
C SER A 108 13.55 48.71 2.07
N ARG A 109 14.09 49.06 3.24
CA ARG A 109 13.31 49.36 4.45
C ARG A 109 12.25 50.39 4.07
N ILE A 110 10.99 49.97 4.04
CA ILE A 110 9.86 50.88 3.86
C ILE A 110 9.89 51.81 5.07
N GLU A 111 10.41 53.02 4.88
CA GLU A 111 10.30 54.06 5.89
C GLU A 111 8.82 54.38 6.07
N VAL A 112 8.28 54.02 7.22
CA VAL A 112 6.93 54.40 7.62
C VAL A 112 6.97 55.91 7.88
N PRO A 113 6.21 56.75 7.14
CA PRO A 113 6.20 58.18 7.37
C PRO A 113 5.68 58.47 8.79
N PRO A 114 6.23 59.49 9.48
CA PRO A 114 5.83 59.78 10.85
C PRO A 114 4.35 60.14 10.92
N ALA A 115 3.64 59.49 11.83
CA ALA A 115 2.23 59.78 12.12
C ALA A 115 2.06 61.25 12.53
N LYS A 116 1.12 61.95 11.88
CA LYS A 116 0.74 63.32 12.24
C LYS A 116 0.19 63.34 13.67
N PRO A 117 0.60 64.28 14.54
CA PRO A 117 0.04 64.38 15.88
C PRO A 117 -1.44 64.81 15.81
N ALA A 118 -2.27 64.13 16.60
CA ALA A 118 -3.68 64.45 16.74
C ALA A 118 -3.88 65.84 17.39
N PRO A 119 -4.93 66.59 17.01
CA PRO A 119 -5.23 67.88 17.63
C PRO A 119 -5.67 67.66 19.10
N ARG A 120 -5.10 68.44 20.02
CA ARG A 120 -5.56 68.53 21.40
C ARG A 120 -6.81 69.42 21.45
N LEU A 121 -7.87 68.89 22.04
CA LEU A 121 -9.03 69.64 22.54
C LEU A 121 -8.67 70.35 23.84
#